data_AF-B6ETP5-F1
#
_entry.id   AF-B6ETP5-F1
#
_cell.length_a   1.000
_cell.length_b   1.000
_cell.length_c   1.000
_cell.angle_alpha   90.00
_cell.angle_beta   90.00
_cell.angle_gamma   90.00
#
_symmetry.space_group_name_H-M   'P 1'
#
loop_
_entity.id
_entity.type
_entity.pdbx_description
1 polymer ?
#
loop_
_entity_poly.entity_id
_entity_poly.type
_entity_poly.pdbx_seq_one_letter_code
_entity_poly.pdbx_strand_id
1 'polypeptide(L)'
;MSWIREGELNLIEKLSANILKAGPMPKHVAFIMDGNRRYARKRHVERQEGHTQGFDKLAETLRWCLNLSIHEVTVYAFSIENFKRSKDEVDGLMELAKQKFIRLLQE
;
A
#
# COMPACT_ATOMS: atom_id res chain seq x y z
N MET A 1 13.68 9.77 3.16
CA MET A 1 13.19 8.42 3.56
C MET A 1 12.16 7.99 2.52
N SER A 2 12.53 7.05 1.65
CA SER A 2 11.78 6.74 0.44
C SER A 2 10.34 6.22 0.68
N TRP A 3 9.45 6.38 -0.31
CA TRP A 3 8.14 5.75 -0.42
C TRP A 3 8.27 4.24 -0.22
N ILE A 4 9.35 3.67 -0.72
CA ILE A 4 9.68 2.27 -0.55
C ILE A 4 10.73 2.19 0.56
N ARG A 5 10.37 1.58 1.68
CA ARG A 5 11.37 1.23 2.69
C ARG A 5 12.24 0.12 2.13
N GLU A 6 13.54 0.17 2.33
CA GLU A 6 14.38 -1.00 2.09
C GLU A 6 14.05 -2.09 3.13
N GLY A 7 14.27 -3.34 2.75
CA GLY A 7 14.04 -4.47 3.65
C GLY A 7 14.02 -5.79 2.91
N GLU A 8 14.82 -6.72 3.42
CA GLU A 8 14.90 -8.06 2.88
C GLU A 8 13.80 -8.96 3.46
N LEU A 9 13.44 -9.96 2.67
CA LEU A 9 12.62 -11.07 3.13
C LEU A 9 13.33 -11.85 4.25
N ASN A 10 12.58 -12.35 5.22
CA ASN A 10 13.13 -13.24 6.24
C ASN A 10 13.47 -14.63 5.65
N LEU A 11 14.10 -15.52 6.43
CA LEU A 11 14.57 -16.82 5.94
C LEU A 11 13.45 -17.67 5.32
N ILE A 12 12.28 -17.73 5.97
CA ILE A 12 11.13 -18.53 5.51
C ILE A 12 10.53 -17.93 4.24
N GLU A 13 10.39 -16.61 4.20
CA GLU A 13 9.93 -15.88 3.03
C GLU A 13 10.88 -16.05 1.84
N LYS A 14 12.20 -15.96 2.06
CA LYS A 14 13.23 -16.17 1.02
C LYS A 14 13.17 -17.59 0.45
N LEU A 15 13.11 -18.61 1.31
CA LEU A 15 12.99 -20.00 0.88
C LEU A 15 11.73 -20.20 0.03
N SER A 16 10.59 -19.71 0.52
CA SER A 16 9.30 -19.83 -0.18
C SER A 16 9.32 -19.09 -1.52
N ALA A 17 9.89 -17.88 -1.55
CA ALA A 17 10.04 -17.10 -2.78
C ALA A 17 10.90 -17.84 -3.82
N ASN A 18 12.01 -18.46 -3.41
CA ASN A 18 12.86 -19.22 -4.33
C ASN A 18 12.15 -20.43 -4.92
N ILE A 19 11.34 -21.14 -4.13
CA ILE A 19 10.52 -22.26 -4.61
C ILE A 19 9.49 -21.74 -5.64
N LEU A 20 8.79 -20.65 -5.34
CA LEU A 20 7.79 -20.07 -6.25
C LEU A 20 8.41 -19.55 -7.56
N LYS A 21 9.61 -18.94 -7.48
CA LYS A 21 10.36 -18.43 -8.64
C LYS A 21 10.84 -19.52 -9.60
N ALA A 22 10.83 -20.79 -9.20
CA ALA A 22 11.07 -21.91 -10.12
C ALA A 22 9.91 -22.13 -11.10
N GLY A 23 8.72 -21.61 -10.79
CA GLY A 23 7.54 -21.62 -11.65
C GLY A 23 7.29 -20.29 -12.37
N PRO A 24 6.16 -20.18 -13.10
CA PRO A 24 5.76 -18.93 -13.73
C PRO A 24 5.41 -17.87 -12.68
N MET A 25 6.04 -16.69 -12.77
CA MET A 25 5.77 -15.55 -11.91
C MET A 25 4.95 -14.48 -12.65
N PRO A 26 4.00 -13.81 -11.98
CA PRO A 26 3.29 -12.68 -12.56
C PRO A 26 4.25 -11.52 -12.80
N LYS A 27 4.09 -10.82 -13.94
CA LYS A 27 4.87 -9.61 -14.25
C LYS A 27 4.20 -8.35 -13.70
N HIS A 28 2.88 -8.40 -13.53
CA HIS A 28 2.03 -7.29 -13.10
C HIS A 28 0.96 -7.80 -12.13
N VAL A 29 0.76 -7.08 -11.01
CA VAL A 29 -0.29 -7.37 -10.03
C VAL A 29 -1.10 -6.11 -9.74
N ALA A 30 -2.42 -6.26 -9.60
CA ALA A 30 -3.32 -5.18 -9.23
C ALA A 30 -3.94 -5.39 -7.83
N PHE A 31 -4.04 -4.33 -7.03
CA PHE A 31 -4.63 -4.37 -5.69
C PHE A 31 -5.79 -3.40 -5.53
N ILE A 32 -6.90 -3.88 -4.95
CA ILE A 32 -7.96 -3.04 -4.39
C ILE A 32 -7.70 -2.92 -2.89
N MET A 33 -7.23 -1.75 -2.45
CA MET A 33 -6.80 -1.52 -1.07
C MET A 33 -7.99 -1.16 -0.15
N ASP A 34 -8.95 -2.08 -0.02
CA ASP A 34 -10.12 -1.90 0.83
C ASP A 34 -9.88 -2.35 2.28
N GLY A 35 -10.70 -1.84 3.20
CA GLY A 35 -10.74 -2.29 4.59
C GLY A 35 -10.19 -1.29 5.59
N ASN A 36 -9.59 -0.18 5.17
CA ASN A 36 -8.96 0.82 6.06
C ASN A 36 -9.89 1.32 7.18
N ARG A 37 -11.16 1.62 6.87
CA ARG A 37 -12.16 2.03 7.87
C ARG A 37 -12.54 0.91 8.84
N ARG A 38 -12.64 -0.33 8.35
CA ARG A 38 -12.93 -1.52 9.17
C ARG A 38 -11.76 -1.82 10.12
N TYR A 39 -10.54 -1.70 9.60
CA TYR A 39 -9.30 -1.82 10.35
C TYR A 39 -9.21 -0.77 11.45
N ALA A 40 -9.46 0.51 11.15
CA ALA A 40 -9.45 1.60 12.13
C ALA A 40 -10.41 1.31 13.30
N ARG A 41 -11.65 0.90 12.99
CA ARG A 41 -12.63 0.48 14.01
C ARG A 41 -12.15 -0.69 14.85
N LYS A 42 -11.59 -1.73 14.22
CA LYS A 42 -11.08 -2.92 14.93
C LYS A 42 -9.90 -2.59 15.85
N ARG A 43 -9.08 -1.59 15.50
CA ARG A 43 -7.92 -1.15 16.27
C ARG A 43 -8.23 0.00 17.24
N HIS A 44 -9.49 0.44 17.32
CA HIS A 44 -9.90 1.60 18.12
C HIS A 44 -9.09 2.87 17.82
N VAL A 45 -8.74 3.08 16.56
CA VAL A 45 -8.04 4.29 16.07
C VAL A 45 -8.95 5.11 15.16
N GLU A 46 -8.57 6.35 14.91
CA GLU A 46 -9.29 7.23 13.99
C GLU A 46 -9.28 6.70 12.55
N ARG A 47 -10.30 7.09 11.76
CA ARG A 47 -10.40 6.65 10.36
C ARG A 47 -9.20 7.11 9.53
N GLN A 48 -8.75 8.34 9.77
CA GLN A 48 -7.60 8.92 9.08
C GLN A 48 -6.34 8.09 9.34
N GLU A 49 -6.12 7.68 10.58
CA GLU A 49 -5.02 6.79 10.95
C GLU A 49 -5.09 5.43 10.24
N GLY A 50 -6.30 4.88 10.08
CA GLY A 50 -6.50 3.68 9.25
C GLY A 50 -6.10 3.87 7.78
N HIS A 51 -6.30 5.05 7.21
CA HIS A 51 -5.86 5.36 5.84
C HIS A 51 -4.35 5.55 5.75
N THR A 52 -3.73 6.20 6.73
CA THR A 52 -2.26 6.32 6.84
C THR A 52 -1.61 4.96 6.90
N GLN A 53 -2.13 4.04 7.73
CA GLN A 53 -1.62 2.67 7.83
C GLN A 53 -1.87 1.86 6.55
N GLY A 54 -2.97 2.13 5.85
CA GLY A 54 -3.22 1.56 4.52
C GLY A 54 -2.13 1.96 3.51
N PHE A 55 -1.71 3.23 3.51
CA PHE A 55 -0.59 3.69 2.67
C PHE A 55 0.74 3.05 3.08
N ASP A 56 1.01 2.93 4.38
CA ASP A 56 2.25 2.29 4.84
C ASP A 56 2.27 0.79 4.46
N LYS A 57 1.11 0.14 4.44
CA LYS A 57 0.97 -1.23 3.93
C LYS A 57 1.21 -1.32 2.42
N LEU A 58 0.77 -0.32 1.64
CA LEU A 58 1.09 -0.23 0.21
C LEU A 58 2.60 -0.19 -0.01
N ALA A 59 3.31 0.71 0.68
CA ALA A 59 4.77 0.82 0.60
C ALA A 59 5.48 -0.50 0.90
N GLU A 60 5.05 -1.20 1.96
CA GLU A 60 5.57 -2.52 2.31
C GLU A 60 5.28 -3.58 1.24
N THR A 61 4.08 -3.55 0.64
CA THR A 61 3.67 -4.48 -0.40
C THR A 61 4.48 -4.27 -1.69
N LEU A 62 4.73 -3.02 -2.08
CA LEU A 62 5.58 -2.70 -3.23
C LEU A 62 7.00 -3.25 -3.05
N ARG A 63 7.56 -3.15 -1.82
CA ARG A 63 8.84 -3.77 -1.47
C ARG A 63 8.80 -5.30 -1.65
N TRP A 64 7.74 -5.95 -1.19
CA TRP A 64 7.59 -7.41 -1.38
C TRP A 64 7.52 -7.78 -2.85
N CYS A 65 6.74 -7.05 -3.66
CA CYS A 65 6.68 -7.25 -5.11
C CYS A 65 8.07 -7.14 -5.74
N LEU A 66 8.85 -6.11 -5.37
CA LEU A 66 10.21 -5.94 -5.85
C LEU A 66 11.12 -7.12 -5.47
N ASN A 67 11.08 -7.57 -4.21
CA ASN A 67 11.83 -8.75 -3.74
C ASN A 67 11.43 -10.04 -4.48
N LEU A 68 10.17 -10.13 -4.91
CA LEU A 68 9.62 -11.24 -5.70
C LEU A 68 9.88 -11.09 -7.21
N SER A 69 10.57 -10.04 -7.65
CA SER A 69 10.84 -9.74 -9.07
C SER A 69 9.57 -9.43 -9.88
N ILE A 70 8.54 -8.87 -9.23
CA ILE A 70 7.33 -8.33 -9.84
C ILE A 70 7.53 -6.82 -10.01
N HIS A 71 7.72 -6.38 -11.25
CA HIS A 71 8.15 -5.01 -11.53
C HIS A 71 7.00 -4.02 -11.78
N GLU A 72 5.77 -4.51 -11.95
CA GLU A 72 4.62 -3.65 -12.21
C GLU A 72 3.51 -3.90 -11.19
N VAL A 73 2.98 -2.81 -10.62
CA VAL A 73 1.89 -2.86 -9.65
C VAL A 73 0.89 -1.75 -9.94
N THR A 74 -0.40 -2.10 -10.00
CA THR A 74 -1.51 -1.12 -10.06
C THR A 74 -2.28 -1.15 -8.77
N VAL A 75 -2.66 0.01 -8.24
CA VAL A 75 -3.46 0.08 -7.02
C VAL A 75 -4.67 0.96 -7.19
N TYR A 76 -5.79 0.53 -6.58
CA TYR A 76 -6.98 1.34 -6.52
C TYR A 76 -6.96 2.18 -5.24
N ALA A 77 -6.38 3.38 -5.34
CA ALA A 77 -6.19 4.27 -4.20
C ALA A 77 -7.45 5.08 -3.84
N PHE A 78 -8.21 5.56 -4.84
CA PHE A 78 -9.41 6.38 -4.65
C PHE A 78 -10.35 6.23 -5.85
N SER A 79 -11.66 6.08 -5.61
CA SER A 79 -12.69 5.98 -6.66
C SER A 79 -13.53 7.26 -6.77
N ILE A 80 -14.17 7.49 -7.93
CA ILE A 80 -15.14 8.57 -8.10
C ILE A 80 -16.29 8.44 -7.08
N GLU A 81 -16.72 7.21 -6.80
CA GLU A 81 -17.73 6.90 -5.79
C GLU A 81 -17.30 7.32 -4.37
N ASN A 82 -15.99 7.45 -4.09
CA ASN A 82 -15.50 7.90 -2.78
C ASN A 82 -15.73 9.39 -2.53
N PHE A 83 -16.03 10.20 -3.56
CA PHE A 83 -16.48 11.58 -3.36
C PHE A 83 -17.83 11.69 -2.65
N LYS A 84 -18.63 10.61 -2.63
CA LYS A 84 -19.92 10.56 -1.92
C LYS A 84 -19.78 10.39 -0.40
N ARG A 85 -18.55 10.26 0.12
CA ARG A 85 -18.27 10.16 1.57
C ARG A 85 -18.38 11.53 2.24
N SER A 86 -18.29 11.59 3.57
CA SER A 86 -18.35 12.86 4.31
C SER A 86 -17.18 13.77 3.90
N LYS A 87 -17.43 15.08 3.84
CA LYS A 87 -16.42 16.08 3.45
C LYS A 87 -15.13 15.93 4.25
N ASP A 88 -15.22 15.78 5.57
CA ASP A 88 -14.05 15.60 6.43
C ASP A 88 -13.20 14.36 6.08
N GLU A 89 -13.84 13.29 5.62
CA GLU A 89 -13.13 12.06 5.21
C GLU A 89 -12.43 12.27 3.86
N VAL A 90 -13.12 12.92 2.91
CA VAL A 90 -12.55 13.24 1.59
C VAL A 90 -11.40 14.22 1.73
N ASP A 91 -11.57 15.30 2.50
CA ASP A 91 -10.52 16.29 2.75
C ASP A 91 -9.31 15.64 3.44
N GLY A 92 -9.52 14.75 4.42
CA GLY A 92 -8.45 13.96 5.03
C GLY A 92 -7.72 13.05 4.05
N LEU A 93 -8.41 12.39 3.13
CA LEU A 93 -7.81 11.56 2.08
C LEU A 93 -7.00 12.39 1.08
N MET A 94 -7.50 13.56 0.68
CA MET A 94 -6.79 14.48 -0.23
C MET A 94 -5.54 15.07 0.42
N GLU A 95 -5.62 15.42 1.70
CA GLU A 95 -4.46 15.88 2.46
C GLU A 95 -3.42 14.77 2.63
N LEU A 96 -3.84 13.53 2.90
CA LEU A 96 -2.93 12.38 2.93
C LEU A 96 -2.24 12.19 1.57
N ALA A 97 -3.00 12.24 0.47
CA ALA A 97 -2.44 12.13 -0.88
C ALA A 97 -1.40 13.22 -1.14
N LYS A 98 -1.74 14.48 -0.87
CA LYS A 98 -0.84 15.63 -0.99
C LYS A 98 0.45 15.43 -0.20
N GLN A 99 0.35 15.04 1.08
CA GLN A 99 1.52 14.80 1.93
C GLN A 99 2.44 13.72 1.36
N LYS A 100 1.87 12.60 0.90
CA LYS A 100 2.66 11.50 0.35
C LYS A 100 3.29 11.89 -1.00
N PHE A 101 2.59 12.59 -1.88
CA PHE A 101 3.17 13.07 -3.14
C PHE A 101 4.24 14.15 -2.94
N ILE A 102 4.07 15.08 -1.99
CA ILE A 102 5.12 16.06 -1.66
C ILE A 102 6.37 15.35 -1.17
N ARG A 103 6.21 14.32 -0.33
CA ARG A 103 7.34 13.50 0.14
C ARG A 103 8.07 12.80 -1.01
N LEU A 104 7.36 12.35 -2.04
CA LEU A 104 7.97 11.71 -3.21
C LEU A 104 8.93 12.65 -3.94
N LEU A 105 8.66 13.97 -3.96
CA LEU A 105 9.53 14.96 -4.58
C LEU A 105 10.84 15.20 -3.80
N GLN A 106 10.91 14.73 -2.56
CA GLN A 106 12.08 14.88 -1.68
C GLN A 106 12.99 13.64 -1.72
N GLU A 107 12.69 12.68 -2.57
CA GLU A 107 13.47 11.46 -2.82
C GLU A 107 14.33 11.61 -4.07
#